data_AF-A0A8B4TSL9-F1
#
_entry.id   AF-A0A8B4TSL9-F1
#
_cell.length_a   1.000
_cell.length_b   1.000
_cell.length_c   1.000
_cell.angle_alpha   90.00
_cell.angle_beta   90.00
_cell.angle_gamma   90.00
#
_symmetry.space_group_name_H-M   'P 1'
#
loop_
_entity.id
_entity.type
_entity.pdbx_description
1 polymer ?
#
loop_
_entity_poly.entity_id
_entity_poly.type
_entity_poly.pdbx_seq_one_letter_code
_entity_poly.pdbx_strand_id
1 'polypeptide(L)'
;MPEITITSKRDGFRRCGVAHRDVPVTWPDGSFTDEQIAILRAEPALVVHLGAVSGDDDKLKIAQGRIQELEAVVLQLNDDAAGLKSQLAEVTADRDRLQEALTAAGSASVSEVKDNAADDTAAAESSAKAKK
;
A
#
# COMPACT_ATOMS: atom_id res chain seq x y z
N MET A 1 -4.38 30.11 -22.36
CA MET A 1 -4.17 30.83 -21.08
C MET A 1 -4.88 29.99 -20.01
N PRO A 2 -4.90 30.33 -18.72
CA PRO A 2 -5.72 29.56 -17.77
C PRO A 2 -7.15 30.11 -17.72
N GLU A 3 -8.11 29.22 -17.46
CA GLU A 3 -9.43 29.59 -16.92
C GLU A 3 -9.24 30.48 -15.69
N ILE A 4 -10.15 31.42 -15.41
CA ILE A 4 -9.99 32.37 -14.31
C ILE A 4 -11.32 32.64 -13.61
N THR A 5 -11.34 32.56 -12.28
CA THR A 5 -12.47 33.01 -11.46
C THR A 5 -12.15 34.36 -10.82
N ILE A 6 -13.06 35.31 -11.00
CA ILE A 6 -12.92 36.68 -10.49
C ILE A 6 -14.10 36.99 -9.59
N THR A 7 -13.80 37.52 -8.40
CA THR A 7 -14.78 38.07 -7.45
C THR A 7 -14.41 39.52 -7.13
N SER A 8 -15.37 40.43 -7.22
CA SER A 8 -15.17 41.82 -6.82
C SER A 8 -15.51 42.04 -5.35
N LYS A 9 -14.80 42.95 -4.67
CA LYS A 9 -15.20 43.42 -3.34
C LYS A 9 -16.43 44.35 -3.37
N ARG A 10 -16.68 44.96 -4.53
CA ARG A 10 -17.82 45.86 -4.76
C ARG A 10 -18.55 45.44 -6.02
N ASP A 11 -19.84 45.16 -5.92
CA ASP A 11 -20.63 44.77 -7.08
C ASP A 11 -20.56 45.84 -8.19
N GLY A 12 -20.43 45.37 -9.43
CA GLY A 12 -20.31 46.20 -10.62
C GLY A 12 -18.98 46.95 -10.78
N PHE A 13 -17.90 46.57 -10.10
CA PHE A 13 -16.56 47.16 -10.30
C PHE A 13 -16.06 46.90 -11.72
N ARG A 14 -15.50 47.91 -12.41
CA ARG A 14 -15.13 47.80 -13.83
C ARG A 14 -13.61 47.84 -14.04
N ARG A 15 -13.08 46.81 -14.71
CA ARG A 15 -11.68 46.75 -15.18
C ARG A 15 -11.61 45.88 -16.43
N CYS A 16 -10.61 46.13 -17.30
CA CYS A 16 -10.42 45.38 -18.56
C CYS A 16 -11.69 45.27 -19.44
N GLY A 17 -12.53 46.32 -19.45
CA GLY A 17 -13.75 46.38 -20.27
C GLY A 17 -14.98 45.64 -19.72
N VAL A 18 -14.86 44.97 -18.56
CA VAL A 18 -15.91 44.14 -17.98
C VAL A 18 -16.33 44.68 -16.60
N ALA A 19 -17.59 44.50 -16.22
CA ALA A 19 -18.06 44.73 -14.86
C ALA A 19 -18.03 43.41 -14.07
N HIS A 20 -17.29 43.41 -12.96
CA HIS A 20 -17.13 42.26 -12.07
C HIS A 20 -18.18 42.31 -10.96
N ARG A 21 -18.82 41.16 -10.71
CA ARG A 21 -19.81 40.99 -9.65
C ARG A 21 -19.14 40.71 -8.31
N ASP A 22 -19.88 40.94 -7.22
CA ASP A 22 -19.48 40.56 -5.86
C ASP A 22 -19.60 39.05 -5.56
N VAL A 23 -20.11 38.29 -6.53
CA VAL A 23 -20.15 36.83 -6.53
C VAL A 23 -19.04 36.29 -7.45
N PRO A 24 -18.40 35.14 -7.11
CA PRO A 24 -17.41 34.52 -7.99
C PRO A 24 -17.99 34.22 -9.39
N VAL A 25 -17.31 34.72 -10.42
CA VAL A 25 -17.64 34.45 -11.83
C VAL A 25 -16.44 33.80 -12.52
N THR A 26 -16.65 32.61 -13.07
CA THR A 26 -15.65 31.88 -13.85
C THR A 26 -15.72 32.28 -15.31
N TRP A 27 -14.56 32.61 -15.88
CA TRP A 27 -14.36 32.97 -17.27
C TRP A 27 -13.55 31.86 -17.96
N PRO A 28 -13.98 31.39 -19.13
CA PRO A 28 -13.27 30.34 -19.86
C PRO A 28 -11.88 30.80 -20.32
N ASP A 29 -11.03 29.84 -20.68
CA ASP A 29 -9.71 30.15 -21.24
C ASP A 29 -9.82 31.13 -22.43
N GLY A 30 -8.88 32.06 -22.50
CA GLY A 30 -8.78 33.06 -23.56
C GLY A 30 -9.68 34.28 -23.37
N SER A 31 -10.46 34.33 -22.28
CA SER A 31 -11.32 35.50 -21.98
C SER A 31 -10.52 36.78 -21.70
N PHE A 32 -9.28 36.64 -21.21
CA PHE A 32 -8.37 37.74 -20.92
C PHE A 32 -6.98 37.39 -21.42
N THR A 33 -6.24 38.39 -21.90
CA THR A 33 -4.81 38.24 -22.22
C THR A 33 -3.95 38.13 -20.96
N ASP A 34 -2.72 37.61 -21.06
CA ASP A 34 -1.80 37.53 -19.91
C ASP A 34 -1.55 38.91 -19.28
N GLU A 35 -1.46 39.96 -20.10
CA GLU A 35 -1.35 41.35 -19.63
C GLU A 35 -2.60 41.80 -18.87
N GLN A 36 -3.79 41.47 -19.37
CA GLN A 36 -5.04 41.78 -18.69
C GLN A 36 -5.16 41.01 -17.37
N ILE A 37 -4.74 39.74 -17.34
CA ILE A 37 -4.71 38.92 -16.12
C ILE A 37 -3.75 39.55 -15.08
N ALA A 38 -2.58 40.02 -15.51
CA ALA A 38 -1.66 40.73 -14.62
C ALA A 38 -2.27 42.01 -14.03
N ILE A 39 -2.97 42.80 -14.85
CA ILE A 39 -3.70 43.99 -14.40
C ILE A 39 -4.81 43.62 -13.40
N LEU A 40 -5.59 42.58 -13.68
CA LEU A 40 -6.68 42.12 -12.81
C LEU A 40 -6.16 41.61 -11.47
N ARG A 41 -5.01 40.91 -11.44
CA ARG A 41 -4.37 40.43 -10.20
C ARG A 41 -3.73 41.55 -9.38
N ALA A 42 -3.28 42.62 -10.03
CA ALA A 42 -2.71 43.78 -9.36
C ALA A 42 -3.79 44.68 -8.72
N GLU A 43 -5.05 44.53 -9.12
CA GLU A 43 -6.16 45.35 -8.64
C GLU A 43 -6.63 44.94 -7.24
N PRO A 44 -6.48 45.78 -6.20
CA PRO A 44 -6.83 45.43 -4.82
C PRO A 44 -8.33 45.21 -4.59
N ALA A 45 -9.17 45.73 -5.48
CA ALA A 45 -10.63 45.59 -5.44
C ALA A 45 -11.12 44.23 -5.96
N LEU A 46 -10.24 43.43 -6.59
CA LEU A 46 -10.57 42.13 -7.17
C LEU A 46 -9.83 41.01 -6.44
N VAL A 47 -10.51 39.88 -6.30
CA VAL A 47 -9.92 38.59 -5.91
C VAL A 47 -9.94 37.71 -7.14
N VAL A 48 -8.75 37.26 -7.56
CA VAL A 48 -8.55 36.58 -8.84
C VAL A 48 -7.86 35.25 -8.60
N HIS A 49 -8.52 34.17 -9.01
CA HIS A 49 -8.00 32.81 -8.95
C HIS A 49 -7.83 32.27 -10.37
N LEU A 50 -6.70 31.62 -10.63
CA LEU A 50 -6.49 30.88 -11.87
C LEU A 50 -7.12 29.50 -11.68
N GLY A 51 -8.07 29.14 -12.54
CA GLY A 51 -8.93 27.97 -12.46
C GLY A 51 -10.32 28.26 -11.90
N ALA A 52 -11.26 27.34 -12.12
CA ALA A 52 -12.60 27.40 -11.53
C ALA A 52 -12.56 27.25 -10.00
N VAL A 53 -13.10 28.23 -9.27
CA VAL A 53 -13.23 28.16 -7.80
C VAL A 53 -14.51 27.44 -7.37
N SER A 54 -15.52 27.36 -8.23
CA SER A 54 -16.87 26.89 -7.86
C SER A 54 -17.29 25.56 -8.49
N GLY A 55 -16.41 24.90 -9.26
CA GLY A 55 -16.75 23.72 -10.07
C GLY A 55 -16.28 22.36 -9.52
N ASP A 56 -15.53 22.36 -8.42
CA ASP A 56 -14.82 21.16 -7.98
C ASP A 56 -15.37 20.57 -6.67
N ASP A 57 -16.44 21.10 -6.08
CA ASP A 57 -17.04 20.52 -4.85
C ASP A 57 -17.50 19.08 -5.05
N ASP A 58 -18.08 18.75 -6.20
CA ASP A 58 -18.45 17.38 -6.54
C ASP A 58 -17.21 16.49 -6.69
N LYS A 59 -16.15 17.00 -7.34
CA LYS A 59 -14.88 16.27 -7.48
C LYS A 59 -14.18 16.10 -6.14
N LEU A 60 -14.26 17.09 -5.26
CA LEU A 60 -13.74 17.06 -3.91
C LEU A 60 -14.48 16.02 -3.08
N LYS A 61 -15.81 15.96 -3.18
CA LYS A 61 -16.64 14.95 -2.52
C LYS A 61 -16.34 13.54 -3.04
N ILE A 62 -16.16 13.38 -4.35
CA ILE A 62 -15.73 12.12 -4.95
C ILE A 62 -14.33 11.72 -4.44
N ALA A 63 -13.39 12.66 -4.41
CA ALA A 63 -12.04 12.42 -3.91
C ALA A 63 -12.05 12.04 -2.42
N GLN A 64 -12.86 12.73 -1.60
CA GLN A 64 -13.05 12.39 -0.19
C GLN A 64 -13.63 10.99 0.00
N GLY A 65 -14.63 10.60 -0.81
CA GLY A 65 -15.16 9.23 -0.79
C GLY A 65 -14.09 8.20 -1.14
N ARG A 66 -13.29 8.46 -2.18
CA ARG A 66 -12.19 7.55 -2.56
C ARG A 66 -11.11 7.45 -1.50
N ILE A 67 -10.79 8.54 -0.80
CA ILE A 67 -9.84 8.54 0.31
C ILE A 67 -10.36 7.65 1.45
N GLN A 68 -11.63 7.78 1.83
CA GLN A 68 -12.24 6.94 2.87
C GLN A 68 -12.22 5.44 2.49
N GLU A 69 -12.52 5.10 1.23
CA GLU A 69 -12.39 3.73 0.74
C GLU A 69 -10.95 3.21 0.82
N LEU A 70 -9.97 4.02 0.40
CA LEU A 70 -8.56 3.64 0.46
C LEU A 70 -8.08 3.45 1.89
N GLU A 71 -8.50 4.31 2.82
CA GLU A 71 -8.20 4.17 4.24
C GLU A 71 -8.75 2.85 4.81
N ALA A 72 -9.99 2.49 4.46
CA ALA A 72 -10.58 1.22 4.87
C ALA A 72 -9.81 0.01 4.30
N VAL A 73 -9.41 0.06 3.03
CA VAL A 73 -8.61 -1.00 2.40
C VAL A 73 -7.23 -1.13 3.05
N VAL A 74 -6.57 -0.01 3.37
CA VAL A 74 -5.27 -0.03 4.06
C VAL A 74 -5.38 -0.65 5.44
N LEU A 75 -6.44 -0.33 6.19
CA LEU A 75 -6.69 -0.94 7.50
C LEU A 75 -6.83 -2.46 7.36
N GLN A 76 -7.66 -2.92 6.42
CA GLN A 76 -7.86 -4.35 6.17
C GLN A 76 -6.56 -5.05 5.76
N LEU A 77 -5.77 -4.46 4.85
CA LEU A 77 -4.49 -5.03 4.44
C LEU A 77 -3.49 -5.13 5.59
N ASN A 78 -3.52 -4.19 6.55
CA ASN A 78 -2.67 -4.26 7.73
C ASN A 78 -3.10 -5.41 8.66
N ASP A 79 -4.40 -5.59 8.87
CA ASP A 79 -4.94 -6.70 9.68
C ASP A 79 -4.61 -8.06 9.03
N ASP A 80 -4.80 -8.18 7.71
CA ASP A 80 -4.46 -9.37 6.95
C ASP A 80 -2.96 -9.66 7.01
N ALA A 81 -2.11 -8.64 6.88
CA ALA A 81 -0.66 -8.78 7.00
C ALA A 81 -0.23 -9.23 8.40
N ALA A 82 -0.91 -8.76 9.45
CA ALA A 82 -0.67 -9.22 10.82
C ALA A 82 -1.09 -10.69 10.98
N GLY A 83 -2.25 -11.07 10.45
CA GLY A 83 -2.74 -12.46 10.47
C GLY A 83 -1.81 -13.42 9.74
N LEU A 84 -1.40 -13.08 8.51
CA LEU A 84 -0.50 -13.90 7.71
C LEU A 84 0.89 -14.04 8.36
N LYS A 85 1.41 -12.99 9.00
CA LYS A 85 2.67 -13.08 9.76
C LYS A 85 2.57 -14.07 10.92
N SER A 86 1.46 -14.05 11.66
CA SER A 86 1.22 -15.02 12.74
C SER A 86 1.14 -16.45 12.22
N GLN A 87 0.41 -16.69 11.13
CA GLN A 87 0.34 -18.03 10.49
C GLN A 87 1.71 -18.50 10.00
N LEU A 88 2.51 -17.61 9.40
CA LEU A 88 3.86 -17.95 8.96
C LEU A 88 4.76 -18.34 10.14
N ALA A 89 4.65 -17.64 11.28
CA ALA A 89 5.40 -17.96 12.48
C ALA A 89 4.99 -19.34 13.04
N GLU A 90 3.71 -19.65 13.05
CA GLU A 90 3.18 -20.95 13.48
C GLU A 90 3.67 -22.09 12.59
N VAL A 91 3.50 -21.97 11.27
CA VAL A 91 3.96 -22.99 10.30
C VAL A 91 5.48 -23.16 10.36
N THR A 92 6.21 -22.07 10.59
CA THR A 92 7.67 -22.12 10.77
C THR A 92 8.03 -22.92 12.03
N ALA A 93 7.36 -22.68 13.15
CA ALA A 93 7.59 -23.43 14.38
C ALA A 93 7.25 -24.92 14.23
N ASP A 94 6.14 -25.25 13.54
CA ASP A 94 5.76 -26.64 13.30
C ASP A 94 6.72 -27.36 12.36
N ARG A 95 7.20 -26.69 11.31
CA ARG A 95 8.27 -27.22 10.45
C ARG A 95 9.52 -27.54 11.27
N ASP A 96 9.96 -26.62 12.13
CA ASP A 96 11.18 -26.80 12.92
C ASP A 96 11.03 -27.99 13.88
N ARG A 97 9.88 -28.12 14.56
CA ARG A 97 9.55 -29.29 15.40
C ARG A 97 9.59 -30.61 14.62
N LEU A 98 9.03 -30.63 13.41
CA LEU A 98 9.02 -31.83 12.56
C LEU A 98 10.44 -32.19 12.08
N GLN A 99 11.27 -31.19 11.76
CA GLN A 99 12.67 -31.41 11.39
C GLN A 99 13.46 -31.99 12.57
N GLU A 100 13.29 -31.47 13.78
CA GLU A 100 13.90 -32.03 14.99
C GLU A 100 13.48 -33.49 15.21
N ALA A 101 12.18 -33.79 15.12
CA ALA A 101 11.68 -35.17 15.25
C ALA A 101 12.25 -36.11 14.18
N LEU A 102 12.36 -35.65 12.93
CA LEU A 102 12.93 -36.44 11.84
C LEU A 102 14.44 -36.68 12.04
N THR A 103 15.20 -35.69 12.50
CA THR A 103 16.63 -35.86 12.81
C THR A 103 16.87 -36.81 13.98
N ALA A 104 16.01 -36.76 15.01
CA ALA A 104 16.06 -37.70 16.14
C ALA A 104 15.74 -39.14 15.69
N ALA A 105 14.69 -39.34 14.88
CA ALA A 105 14.32 -40.65 14.35
C ALA A 105 15.37 -41.22 13.37
N GLY A 106 15.96 -40.36 12.53
CA GLY A 106 17.09 -40.72 11.66
C GLY A 106 18.35 -41.12 12.44
N SER A 107 18.61 -40.47 13.58
CA SER A 107 19.76 -40.81 14.45
C SER A 107 19.53 -42.11 15.24
N ALA A 108 18.29 -42.37 15.66
CA ALA A 108 17.92 -43.62 16.32
C ALA A 108 18.08 -44.82 15.37
N SER A 109 17.57 -44.71 14.14
CA SER A 109 17.68 -45.76 13.12
C SER A 109 19.13 -46.03 12.66
N VAL A 110 20.00 -45.02 12.61
CA VAL A 110 21.44 -45.22 12.30
C VAL A 110 22.20 -45.91 13.44
N SER A 111 21.79 -45.69 14.69
CA SER A 111 22.40 -46.33 15.86
C SER A 111 22.00 -47.81 15.95
N GLU A 112 20.73 -48.14 15.69
CA GLU A 112 20.24 -49.53 15.67
C GLU A 112 20.85 -50.38 14.54
N VAL A 113 21.25 -49.79 13.41
CA VAL A 113 21.95 -50.50 12.33
C VAL A 113 23.41 -50.79 12.71
N LYS A 114 24.05 -49.93 13.53
CA LYS A 114 25.45 -50.12 13.94
C LYS A 114 25.60 -51.16 15.05
N ASP A 115 24.62 -51.27 15.95
CA ASP A 115 24.62 -52.29 17.00
C ASP A 115 24.28 -53.70 16.44
N ASN A 116 23.42 -53.80 15.42
CA ASN A 116 23.16 -55.08 14.74
C ASN A 116 24.33 -55.56 13.85
N ALA A 117 25.19 -54.67 13.36
CA ALA A 117 26.37 -55.06 12.57
C ALA A 117 27.54 -55.60 13.43
N ALA A 118 27.54 -55.35 14.74
CA ALA A 118 28.58 -55.83 15.64
C ALA A 118 28.29 -57.25 16.20
N ASP A 119 27.03 -57.69 16.20
CA ASP A 119 26.64 -59.00 16.77
C ASP A 119 26.82 -60.17 15.78
N ASP A 120 26.82 -59.91 14.46
CA ASP A 120 26.90 -60.97 13.44
C ASP A 120 28.32 -61.54 13.21
N THR A 121 29.34 -61.07 13.94
CA THR A 121 30.74 -61.56 13.78
C THR A 121 31.18 -62.57 14.84
N ALA A 122 30.36 -62.88 15.86
CA ALA A 122 30.74 -63.80 16.95
C ALA A 122 30.16 -65.22 16.83
N ALA A 123 29.20 -65.46 15.91
CA ALA A 123 28.51 -66.75 15.81
C ALA A 123 29.10 -67.76 14.80
N ALA A 124 30.21 -67.43 14.12
CA ALA A 124 30.72 -68.25 13.01
C ALA A 124 31.80 -69.31 13.37
N GLU A 125 32.35 -69.36 14.59
CA GLU A 125 33.51 -70.24 14.89
C GLU A 125 33.24 -71.53 15.69
N SER A 126 32.00 -71.88 16.07
CA SER A 126 31.76 -73.07 16.92
C SER A 126 31.31 -74.37 16.21
N SER A 127 31.09 -74.41 14.90
CA SER A 127 30.55 -75.61 14.23
C SER A 127 31.44 -76.16 13.12
N ALA A 128 32.70 -76.47 13.44
CA ALA A 128 33.61 -77.15 12.52
C ALA A 128 34.45 -78.27 13.18
N LYS A 129 33.87 -79.09 14.06
CA LYS A 129 34.51 -80.38 14.45
C LYS A 129 33.56 -81.36 15.15
N ALA A 130 32.79 -82.17 14.41
CA ALA A 130 32.39 -83.52 14.84
C ALA A 130 31.55 -84.23 13.77
N LYS A 131 32.18 -85.08 12.96
CA LYS A 131 31.64 -86.36 12.49
C LYS A 131 32.75 -87.11 11.74
N LYS A 132 33.34 -88.09 12.44
CA LYS A 132 33.99 -89.26 11.85
C LYS A 132 33.27 -90.47 12.42
#